data_AF-A0A2E3MCZ6-F1
#
_entry.id   AF-A0A2E3MCZ6-F1
#
_cell.length_a   1.000
_cell.length_b   1.000
_cell.length_c   1.000
_cell.angle_alpha   90.00
_cell.angle_beta   90.00
_cell.angle_gamma   90.00
#
_symmetry.space_group_name_H-M   'P 1'
#
loop_
_entity.id
_entity.type
_entity.pdbx_description
1 polymer ?
#
loop_
_entity_poly.entity_id
_entity_poly.type
_entity_poly.pdbx_seq_one_letter_code
_entity_poly.pdbx_strand_id
1 'polypeptide(L)'
;MDYDSHTLLDLKTMCKERGLRVSGNKAEVVIRLMEDDEAKSPQPVSIPTQQNMQFGQQQMYGGQPQQIFITNNTTSVVQITGFLIILYGLFRIFVSMLFSESDEGGESFIALVIGTSFVFGGILSVQGYRLGLYFTLVTLVISGMFSLAYIDEYWSPLSVGHVGDDSVGFSLFCSGLCMLIVAMPLLTADPSNFKTGTPNYLKAIVDMADFVSPVPLVWSEQKDAVEAKVVINCTTCKSPLKVPVGYKGNVKCPSCGEKFEVK
;
A
#
# COMPACT_ATOMS: atom_id res chain seq x y z
N MET A 1 -2.93 37.09 24.93
CA MET A 1 -3.02 37.50 26.34
C MET A 1 -1.77 37.01 27.05
N ASP A 2 -1.27 37.73 28.06
CA ASP A 2 -0.02 37.39 28.77
C ASP A 2 -0.36 36.98 30.22
N TYR A 3 -0.28 35.68 30.50
CA TYR A 3 -0.67 35.11 31.80
C TYR A 3 0.53 34.79 32.71
N ASP A 4 1.76 34.85 32.21
CA ASP A 4 2.94 34.43 32.97
C ASP A 4 3.29 35.41 34.10
N SER A 5 2.88 36.68 33.94
CA SER A 5 2.98 37.73 34.96
C SER A 5 2.04 37.56 36.16
N HIS A 6 0.95 36.80 36.03
CA HIS A 6 -0.05 36.65 37.10
C HIS A 6 0.36 35.65 38.19
N THR A 7 -0.18 35.85 39.40
CA THR A 7 0.07 34.92 40.51
C THR A 7 -0.71 33.62 40.35
N LEU A 8 -0.23 32.56 41.00
CA LEU A 8 -0.91 31.25 41.02
C LEU A 8 -2.32 31.29 41.65
N LEU A 9 -2.64 32.34 42.42
CA LEU A 9 -3.95 32.52 43.03
C LEU A 9 -4.93 33.14 42.02
N ASP A 10 -4.50 34.19 41.31
CA ASP A 10 -5.30 34.90 40.29
C ASP A 10 -5.62 34.00 39.10
N LEU A 11 -4.65 33.18 38.65
CA LEU A 11 -4.88 32.19 37.60
C LEU A 11 -5.96 31.17 38.00
N LYS A 12 -6.04 30.82 39.28
CA LYS A 12 -7.03 29.87 39.82
C LYS A 12 -8.41 30.50 40.02
N THR A 13 -8.50 31.78 40.37
CA THR A 13 -9.80 32.49 40.39
C THR A 13 -10.33 32.67 38.98
N MET A 14 -9.50 33.08 38.02
CA MET A 14 -9.89 33.17 36.61
C MET A 14 -10.38 31.84 36.04
N CYS A 15 -9.69 30.71 36.30
CA CYS A 15 -10.22 29.39 35.92
C CYS A 15 -11.58 29.09 36.57
N LYS A 16 -11.76 29.41 37.86
CA LYS A 16 -13.00 29.13 38.59
C LYS A 16 -14.19 29.93 38.03
N GLU A 17 -13.99 31.19 37.70
CA GLU A 17 -15.02 32.06 37.11
C GLU A 17 -15.45 31.60 35.71
N ARG A 18 -14.52 31.01 34.96
CA ARG A 18 -14.75 30.44 33.62
C ARG A 18 -15.27 29.00 33.63
N GLY A 19 -15.45 28.39 34.81
CA GLY A 19 -15.86 26.98 34.96
C GLY A 19 -14.78 25.95 34.59
N LEU A 20 -13.53 26.38 34.42
CA LEU A 20 -12.38 25.56 34.07
C LEU A 20 -11.82 24.83 35.30
N ARG A 21 -11.19 23.66 35.08
CA ARG A 21 -10.59 22.86 36.15
C ARG A 21 -9.46 23.63 36.84
N VAL A 22 -9.55 23.78 38.16
CA VAL A 22 -8.62 24.61 38.98
C VAL A 22 -7.40 23.82 39.53
N SER A 23 -7.37 22.49 39.34
CA SER A 23 -6.25 21.63 39.75
C SER A 23 -5.16 21.56 38.68
N GLY A 24 -3.89 21.75 39.08
CA GLY A 24 -2.73 21.68 38.19
C GLY A 24 -1.55 22.52 38.69
N ASN A 25 -0.43 22.41 37.98
CA ASN A 25 0.75 23.28 38.14
C ASN A 25 0.55 24.63 37.40
N LYS A 26 1.34 25.68 37.67
CA LYS A 26 1.12 27.03 37.10
C LYS A 26 0.96 27.00 35.57
N ALA A 27 1.88 26.36 34.86
CA ALA A 27 1.85 26.23 33.41
C ALA A 27 0.57 25.53 32.90
N GLU A 28 0.08 24.50 33.60
CA GLU A 28 -1.12 23.76 33.21
C GLU A 28 -2.41 24.59 33.40
N VAL A 29 -2.42 25.53 34.35
CA VAL A 29 -3.51 26.49 34.55
C VAL A 29 -3.45 27.60 33.50
N VAL A 30 -2.25 28.08 33.17
CA VAL A 30 -2.02 29.08 32.09
C VAL A 30 -2.47 28.54 30.74
N ILE A 31 -2.03 27.33 30.35
CA ILE A 31 -2.38 26.72 29.05
C ILE A 31 -3.91 26.64 28.88
N ARG A 32 -4.65 26.16 29.89
CA ARG A 32 -6.12 26.09 29.83
C ARG A 32 -6.80 27.45 29.70
N LEU A 33 -6.23 28.51 30.28
CA LEU A 33 -6.76 29.88 30.13
C LEU A 33 -6.48 30.44 28.73
N MET A 34 -5.33 30.09 28.14
CA MET A 34 -5.01 30.44 26.75
C MET A 34 -5.93 29.72 25.77
N GLU A 35 -6.13 28.41 25.94
CA GLU A 35 -7.04 27.59 25.12
C GLU A 35 -8.49 28.13 25.15
N ASP A 36 -8.98 28.54 26.33
CA ASP A 36 -10.32 29.10 26.52
C ASP A 36 -10.49 30.49 25.85
N ASP A 37 -9.47 31.37 25.93
CA ASP A 37 -9.52 32.67 25.25
C ASP A 37 -9.33 32.54 23.72
N GLU A 38 -8.52 31.60 23.23
CA GLU A 38 -8.41 31.32 21.79
C GLU A 38 -9.72 30.77 21.22
N ALA A 39 -10.35 29.81 21.90
CA ALA A 39 -11.64 29.23 21.50
C ALA A 39 -12.79 30.26 21.45
N LYS A 40 -12.67 31.37 22.18
CA LYS A 40 -13.66 32.45 22.23
C LYS A 40 -13.38 33.58 21.22
N SER A 41 -12.23 33.56 20.54
CA SER A 41 -11.86 34.54 19.53
C SER A 41 -12.47 34.21 18.15
N PRO A 42 -13.08 35.18 17.43
CA PRO A 42 -13.60 34.94 16.09
C PRO A 42 -12.45 34.88 15.07
N GLN A 43 -12.03 33.66 14.71
CA GLN A 43 -11.03 33.42 13.68
C GLN A 43 -11.57 33.80 12.27
N PRO A 44 -10.78 34.47 11.42
CA PRO A 44 -11.19 34.80 10.06
C PRO A 44 -11.28 33.53 9.19
N VAL A 45 -12.43 33.37 8.52
CA VAL A 45 -12.76 32.21 7.69
C VAL A 45 -11.87 32.15 6.43
N SER A 46 -11.23 31.01 6.20
CA SER A 46 -10.65 30.63 4.90
C SER A 46 -11.17 29.25 4.46
N ILE A 47 -11.91 29.25 3.36
CA ILE A 47 -12.63 28.14 2.68
C ILE A 47 -12.60 28.53 1.18
N PRO A 48 -12.43 27.65 0.17
CA PRO A 48 -12.83 26.22 0.07
C PRO A 48 -11.65 25.28 -0.27
N THR A 49 -11.75 23.95 -0.43
CA THR A 49 -12.84 22.95 -0.63
C THR A 49 -12.32 21.60 -0.06
N GLN A 50 -13.03 20.48 0.15
CA GLN A 50 -14.41 20.05 -0.12
C GLN A 50 -14.85 19.02 0.97
N GLN A 51 -16.04 18.44 0.86
CA GLN A 51 -16.63 17.56 1.88
C GLN A 51 -16.30 16.06 1.71
N ASN A 52 -16.08 15.38 2.83
CA ASN A 52 -16.85 14.16 3.11
C ASN A 52 -17.17 14.09 4.62
N MET A 53 -18.44 14.16 4.97
CA MET A 53 -18.89 14.03 6.37
C MET A 53 -19.11 12.56 6.71
N GLN A 54 -18.42 12.05 7.74
CA GLN A 54 -18.80 10.78 8.35
C GLN A 54 -18.92 10.94 9.88
N PHE A 55 -20.04 10.45 10.41
CA PHE A 55 -20.47 10.66 11.79
C PHE A 55 -19.46 10.10 12.82
N GLY A 56 -19.03 10.96 13.76
CA GLY A 56 -18.33 10.55 14.97
C GLY A 56 -19.16 10.82 16.21
N GLN A 57 -20.08 9.91 16.58
CA GLN A 57 -20.71 9.96 17.90
C GLN A 57 -19.73 9.55 18.99
N GLN A 58 -19.80 10.24 20.12
CA GLN A 58 -18.97 9.99 21.30
C GLN A 58 -19.29 8.63 21.92
N GLN A 59 -18.28 7.76 22.07
CA GLN A 59 -18.33 6.66 23.05
C GLN A 59 -16.99 6.56 23.79
N MET A 60 -17.08 6.37 25.11
CA MET A 60 -15.94 6.27 26.02
C MET A 60 -15.39 4.85 26.11
N TYR A 61 -14.19 4.74 26.69
CA TYR A 61 -13.61 3.56 27.34
C TYR A 61 -13.15 2.39 26.45
N GLY A 62 -11.90 1.96 26.69
CA GLY A 62 -11.28 0.80 26.07
C GLY A 62 -10.13 1.19 25.15
N GLY A 63 -8.89 1.02 25.62
CA GLY A 63 -7.69 1.36 24.86
C GLY A 63 -7.61 0.60 23.54
N GLN A 64 -7.79 1.32 22.42
CA GLN A 64 -7.46 0.83 21.09
C GLN A 64 -5.97 1.11 20.81
N PRO A 65 -5.27 0.24 20.06
CA PRO A 65 -3.92 0.53 19.63
C PRO A 65 -3.93 1.86 18.85
N GLN A 66 -2.90 2.69 19.04
CA GLN A 66 -2.72 3.88 18.22
C GLN A 66 -2.60 3.43 16.76
N GLN A 67 -3.68 3.59 15.99
CA GLN A 67 -3.61 3.47 14.54
C GLN A 67 -2.73 4.63 14.07
N ILE A 68 -1.48 4.29 13.79
CA ILE A 68 -0.51 5.21 13.21
C ILE A 68 -1.07 5.59 11.85
N PHE A 69 -1.66 6.77 11.74
CA PHE A 69 -1.92 7.39 10.46
C PHE A 69 -0.57 7.80 9.88
N ILE A 70 0.08 6.87 9.18
CA ILE A 70 1.16 7.23 8.26
C ILE A 70 0.52 8.13 7.20
N THR A 71 0.73 9.44 7.31
CA THR A 71 0.49 10.40 6.25
C THR A 71 1.44 10.06 5.10
N ASN A 72 0.96 9.15 4.24
CA ASN A 72 1.78 8.46 3.27
C ASN A 72 1.84 9.28 1.96
N ASN A 73 2.66 10.32 1.93
CA ASN A 73 2.86 11.12 0.71
C ASN A 73 3.44 10.28 -0.44
N THR A 74 4.20 9.21 -0.11
CA THR A 74 4.66 8.21 -1.09
C THR A 74 3.52 7.34 -1.65
N THR A 75 2.38 7.19 -0.96
CA THR A 75 1.20 6.51 -1.49
C THR A 75 0.64 7.24 -2.69
N SER A 76 0.66 8.59 -2.66
CA SER A 76 0.21 9.41 -3.78
C SER A 76 1.04 9.13 -5.02
N VAL A 77 2.37 9.04 -4.89
CA VAL A 77 3.28 8.72 -6.01
C VAL A 77 3.02 7.30 -6.53
N VAL A 78 2.94 6.30 -5.65
CA VAL A 78 2.67 4.90 -6.05
C VAL A 78 1.29 4.75 -6.72
N GLN A 79 0.27 5.46 -6.22
CA GLN A 79 -1.08 5.46 -6.79
C GLN A 79 -1.17 6.19 -8.14
N ILE A 80 -0.51 7.35 -8.28
CA ILE A 80 -0.42 8.08 -9.55
C ILE A 80 0.32 7.23 -10.59
N THR A 81 1.46 6.64 -10.25
CA THR A 81 2.19 5.71 -11.12
C THR A 81 1.30 4.52 -11.50
N GLY A 82 0.60 3.90 -10.53
CA GLY A 82 -0.35 2.82 -10.78
C GLY A 82 -1.47 3.21 -11.76
N PHE A 83 -2.06 4.40 -11.60
CA PHE A 83 -3.10 4.91 -12.50
C PHE A 83 -2.60 5.18 -13.92
N LEU A 84 -1.39 5.75 -14.07
CA LEU A 84 -0.75 5.95 -15.38
C LEU A 84 -0.50 4.62 -16.10
N ILE A 85 -0.07 3.58 -15.38
CA ILE A 85 0.11 2.23 -15.94
C ILE A 85 -1.24 1.64 -16.42
N ILE A 86 -2.32 1.82 -15.66
CA ILE A 86 -3.67 1.36 -16.07
C ILE A 86 -4.11 2.07 -17.35
N LEU A 87 -3.96 3.40 -17.43
CA LEU A 87 -4.30 4.16 -18.64
C LEU A 87 -3.48 3.71 -19.86
N TYR A 88 -2.17 3.50 -19.68
CA TYR A 88 -1.29 2.98 -20.74
C TYR A 88 -1.70 1.56 -21.19
N GLY A 89 -2.00 0.66 -20.25
CA GLY A 89 -2.48 -0.69 -20.54
C GLY A 89 -3.80 -0.69 -21.31
N LEU A 90 -4.77 0.13 -20.90
CA LEU A 90 -6.05 0.30 -21.60
C LEU A 90 -5.88 0.88 -23.00
N PHE A 91 -5.02 1.89 -23.17
CA PHE A 91 -4.68 2.44 -24.48
C PHE A 91 -4.06 1.36 -25.39
N ARG A 92 -3.15 0.53 -24.86
CA ARG A 92 -2.54 -0.56 -25.64
C ARG A 92 -3.55 -1.65 -26.03
N ILE A 93 -4.47 -2.02 -25.14
CA ILE A 93 -5.57 -2.95 -25.47
C ILE A 93 -6.47 -2.35 -26.57
N PHE A 94 -6.79 -1.05 -26.49
CA PHE A 94 -7.59 -0.37 -27.49
C PHE A 94 -6.91 -0.36 -28.88
N VAL A 95 -5.61 -0.04 -28.94
CA VAL A 95 -4.80 -0.15 -30.16
C VAL A 95 -4.79 -1.59 -30.71
N SER A 96 -4.55 -2.58 -29.83
CA SER A 96 -4.55 -3.99 -30.20
C SER A 96 -5.91 -4.48 -30.73
N MET A 97 -7.03 -3.97 -30.20
CA MET A 97 -8.37 -4.31 -30.71
C MET A 97 -8.65 -3.66 -32.08
N LEU A 98 -8.18 -2.43 -32.29
CA LEU A 98 -8.40 -1.70 -33.54
C LEU A 98 -7.72 -2.38 -34.74
N PHE A 99 -6.53 -2.96 -34.52
CA PHE A 99 -5.77 -3.67 -35.56
C PHE A 99 -6.03 -5.18 -35.62
N SER A 100 -6.83 -5.75 -34.70
CA SER A 100 -7.15 -7.19 -34.65
C SER A 100 -7.91 -7.73 -35.87
N GLU A 101 -8.46 -6.86 -36.73
CA GLU A 101 -9.16 -7.24 -37.97
C GLU A 101 -8.23 -7.17 -39.21
N SER A 102 -7.01 -6.65 -39.05
CA SER A 102 -6.06 -6.39 -40.14
C SER A 102 -5.01 -7.49 -40.35
N ASP A 103 -4.98 -8.49 -39.47
CA ASP A 103 -3.79 -9.29 -39.17
C ASP A 103 -4.12 -10.80 -39.16
N GLU A 104 -3.48 -11.57 -40.05
CA GLU A 104 -3.55 -13.04 -40.04
C GLU A 104 -2.55 -13.67 -39.05
N GLY A 105 -1.66 -12.85 -38.46
CA GLY A 105 -0.67 -13.24 -37.47
C GLY A 105 -1.23 -13.24 -36.03
N GLY A 106 -0.63 -14.08 -35.18
CA GLY A 106 -0.98 -14.15 -33.75
C GLY A 106 -0.53 -12.93 -32.92
N GLU A 107 -0.03 -11.87 -33.56
CA GLU A 107 0.58 -10.71 -32.89
C GLU A 107 -0.44 -9.96 -32.04
N SER A 108 -1.64 -9.76 -32.59
CA SER A 108 -2.76 -9.11 -31.91
C SER A 108 -3.16 -9.85 -30.61
N PHE A 109 -3.00 -11.18 -30.54
CA PHE A 109 -3.24 -11.93 -29.30
C PHE A 109 -2.14 -11.67 -28.26
N ILE A 110 -0.87 -11.67 -28.66
CA ILE A 110 0.27 -11.37 -27.78
C ILE A 110 0.17 -9.92 -27.26
N ALA A 111 -0.23 -8.98 -28.12
CA ALA A 111 -0.44 -7.58 -27.76
C ALA A 111 -1.53 -7.41 -26.68
N LEU A 112 -2.63 -8.16 -26.78
CA LEU A 112 -3.73 -8.20 -25.81
C LEU A 112 -3.32 -8.83 -24.47
N VAL A 113 -2.59 -9.96 -24.48
CA VAL A 113 -2.07 -10.61 -23.26
C VAL A 113 -1.12 -9.69 -22.49
N ILE A 114 -0.24 -8.98 -23.19
CA ILE A 114 0.64 -7.98 -22.58
C ILE A 114 -0.18 -6.79 -22.04
N GLY A 115 -1.14 -6.28 -22.80
CA GLY A 115 -2.00 -5.16 -22.39
C GLY A 115 -2.83 -5.46 -21.13
N THR A 116 -3.41 -6.66 -21.05
CA THR A 116 -4.14 -7.13 -19.86
C THR A 116 -3.22 -7.34 -18.66
N SER A 117 -1.98 -7.81 -18.88
CA SER A 117 -0.95 -7.89 -17.84
C SER A 117 -0.60 -6.51 -17.27
N PHE A 118 -0.50 -5.47 -18.12
CA PHE A 118 -0.30 -4.10 -17.66
C PHE A 118 -1.44 -3.59 -16.77
N VAL A 119 -2.70 -3.83 -17.16
CA VAL A 119 -3.86 -3.45 -16.35
C VAL A 119 -3.85 -4.15 -14.99
N PHE A 120 -3.56 -5.46 -14.94
CA PHE A 120 -3.48 -6.22 -13.70
C PHE A 120 -2.37 -5.71 -12.75
N GLY A 121 -1.16 -5.49 -13.28
CA GLY A 121 -0.04 -4.93 -12.53
C GLY A 121 -0.28 -3.48 -12.06
N GLY A 122 -0.98 -2.68 -12.86
CA GLY A 122 -1.43 -1.34 -12.49
C GLY A 122 -2.42 -1.35 -11.31
N ILE A 123 -3.42 -2.24 -11.33
CA ILE A 123 -4.39 -2.42 -10.23
C ILE A 123 -3.68 -2.81 -8.92
N LEU A 124 -2.73 -3.76 -8.97
CA LEU A 124 -1.89 -4.13 -7.83
C LEU A 124 -1.09 -2.94 -7.28
N SER A 125 -0.58 -2.09 -8.16
CA SER A 125 0.20 -0.90 -7.81
C SER A 125 -0.67 0.16 -7.12
N VAL A 126 -1.88 0.44 -7.62
CA VAL A 126 -2.84 1.38 -6.99
C VAL A 126 -3.24 0.93 -5.57
N GLN A 127 -3.29 -0.39 -5.32
CA GLN A 127 -3.55 -0.94 -3.99
C GLN A 127 -2.36 -0.83 -3.01
N GLY A 128 -1.18 -0.39 -3.49
CA GLY A 128 0.02 -0.19 -2.69
C GLY A 128 0.85 -1.46 -2.43
N TYR A 129 0.67 -2.52 -3.23
CA TYR A 129 1.49 -3.73 -3.15
C TYR A 129 2.76 -3.60 -3.99
N ARG A 130 3.93 -3.89 -3.38
CA ARG A 130 5.24 -3.92 -4.08
C ARG A 130 5.23 -4.81 -5.31
N LEU A 131 4.54 -5.95 -5.20
CA LEU A 131 4.43 -6.96 -6.26
C LEU A 131 3.84 -6.40 -7.56
N GLY A 132 2.97 -5.38 -7.48
CA GLY A 132 2.44 -4.71 -8.68
C GLY A 132 3.53 -4.05 -9.51
N LEU A 133 4.42 -3.28 -8.88
CA LEU A 133 5.52 -2.60 -9.57
C LEU A 133 6.55 -3.59 -10.14
N TYR A 134 6.85 -4.69 -9.42
CA TYR A 134 7.72 -5.73 -9.97
C TYR A 134 7.07 -6.45 -11.17
N PHE A 135 5.78 -6.76 -11.09
CA PHE A 135 5.04 -7.39 -12.19
C PHE A 135 5.00 -6.50 -13.44
N THR A 136 4.79 -5.19 -13.29
CA THR A 136 4.80 -4.25 -14.41
C THR A 136 6.20 -4.05 -15.01
N LEU A 137 7.26 -4.07 -14.18
CA LEU A 137 8.64 -4.07 -14.68
C LEU A 137 8.96 -5.32 -15.51
N VAL A 138 8.61 -6.52 -15.02
CA VAL A 138 8.79 -7.77 -15.77
C VAL A 138 7.98 -7.74 -17.08
N THR A 139 6.75 -7.24 -17.04
CA THR A 139 5.90 -7.08 -18.23
C THR A 139 6.52 -6.10 -19.25
N LEU A 140 7.14 -5.00 -18.81
CA LEU A 140 7.87 -4.07 -19.68
C LEU A 140 9.09 -4.72 -20.33
N VAL A 141 9.88 -5.50 -19.58
CA VAL A 141 11.05 -6.19 -20.13
C VAL A 141 10.64 -7.24 -21.18
N ILE A 142 9.62 -8.04 -20.88
CA ILE A 142 9.07 -9.02 -21.84
C ILE A 142 8.52 -8.29 -23.08
N SER A 143 7.70 -7.25 -22.90
CA SER A 143 7.16 -6.45 -24.01
C SER A 143 8.25 -5.79 -24.86
N GLY A 144 9.35 -5.34 -24.24
CA GLY A 144 10.50 -4.78 -24.95
C GLY A 144 11.26 -5.84 -25.75
N MET A 145 11.47 -7.03 -25.19
CA MET A 145 12.06 -8.15 -25.92
C MET A 145 11.21 -8.56 -27.13
N PHE A 146 9.89 -8.67 -26.96
CA PHE A 146 8.98 -8.92 -28.08
C PHE A 146 9.05 -7.78 -29.11
N SER A 147 9.07 -6.51 -28.69
CA SER A 147 9.20 -5.37 -29.63
C SER A 147 10.51 -5.38 -30.44
N LEU A 148 11.57 -6.06 -29.98
CA LEU A 148 12.81 -6.23 -30.75
C LEU A 148 12.76 -7.43 -31.72
N ALA A 149 12.01 -8.48 -31.38
CA ALA A 149 11.86 -9.67 -32.21
C ALA A 149 10.97 -9.45 -33.44
N TYR A 150 10.11 -8.43 -33.40
CA TYR A 150 9.14 -8.08 -34.43
C TYR A 150 9.39 -6.68 -35.03
N ILE A 151 10.67 -6.31 -35.21
CA ILE A 151 11.08 -5.05 -35.87
C ILE A 151 10.84 -5.09 -37.39
N ASP A 152 10.81 -6.28 -37.97
CA ASP A 152 10.92 -6.49 -39.41
C ASP A 152 9.58 -6.28 -40.15
N GLU A 153 8.45 -6.28 -39.42
CA GLU A 153 7.10 -6.16 -40.00
C GLU A 153 6.58 -4.71 -39.94
N TYR A 154 6.07 -4.27 -41.09
CA TYR A 154 5.90 -2.86 -41.45
C TYR A 154 4.91 -2.08 -40.56
N TRP A 155 4.08 -2.79 -39.75
CA TRP A 155 3.12 -2.15 -38.84
C TRP A 155 2.55 -3.06 -37.72
N SER A 156 3.40 -3.71 -36.92
CA SER A 156 2.97 -4.59 -35.82
C SER A 156 2.32 -3.84 -34.62
N PRO A 157 1.21 -4.32 -34.03
CA PRO A 157 0.57 -3.69 -32.86
C PRO A 157 1.42 -3.73 -31.57
N LEU A 158 2.57 -4.42 -31.59
CA LEU A 158 3.56 -4.38 -30.52
C LEU A 158 4.51 -3.17 -30.60
N SER A 159 4.65 -2.54 -31.77
CA SER A 159 5.59 -1.44 -32.04
C SER A 159 4.85 -0.26 -32.66
N VAL A 160 4.79 0.88 -31.96
CA VAL A 160 4.15 2.11 -32.48
C VAL A 160 5.10 2.84 -33.43
N GLY A 161 5.45 2.16 -34.54
CA GLY A 161 6.25 2.70 -35.62
C GLY A 161 5.39 3.54 -36.57
N HIS A 162 5.66 4.85 -36.64
CA HIS A 162 5.20 5.67 -37.75
C HIS A 162 6.16 5.53 -38.93
N VAL A 163 5.68 5.66 -40.17
CA VAL A 163 6.50 5.49 -41.38
C VAL A 163 7.59 6.57 -41.43
N GLY A 164 8.83 6.20 -41.09
CA GLY A 164 9.99 7.09 -41.02
C GLY A 164 11.18 6.48 -40.28
N ASP A 165 12.39 6.97 -40.60
CA ASP A 165 13.70 6.45 -40.16
C ASP A 165 13.90 6.46 -38.62
N ASP A 166 13.17 7.32 -37.90
CA ASP A 166 13.30 7.52 -36.44
C ASP A 166 12.32 6.70 -35.58
N SER A 167 11.50 5.83 -36.21
CA SER A 167 10.41 5.07 -35.55
C SER A 167 10.84 4.22 -34.35
N VAL A 168 11.98 3.54 -34.45
CA VAL A 168 12.54 2.70 -33.37
C VAL A 168 12.91 3.55 -32.14
N GLY A 169 13.42 4.77 -32.36
CA GLY A 169 13.77 5.70 -31.29
C GLY A 169 12.57 6.10 -30.43
N PHE A 170 11.41 6.31 -31.05
CA PHE A 170 10.17 6.66 -30.34
C PHE A 170 9.63 5.49 -29.49
N SER A 171 9.65 4.26 -30.02
CA SER A 171 9.21 3.06 -29.30
C SER A 171 10.10 2.74 -28.09
N LEU A 172 11.43 2.81 -28.27
CA LEU A 172 12.41 2.64 -27.20
C LEU A 172 12.31 3.77 -26.15
N PHE A 173 12.07 5.01 -26.56
CA PHE A 173 11.86 6.12 -25.63
C PHE A 173 10.59 5.93 -24.80
N CYS A 174 9.48 5.52 -25.41
CA CYS A 174 8.22 5.24 -24.70
C CYS A 174 8.41 4.13 -23.64
N SER A 175 9.02 3.01 -24.04
CA SER A 175 9.27 1.87 -23.15
C SER A 175 10.29 2.19 -22.06
N GLY A 176 11.36 2.92 -22.37
CA GLY A 176 12.37 3.37 -21.41
C GLY A 176 11.82 4.37 -20.39
N LEU A 177 11.00 5.33 -20.84
CA LEU A 177 10.29 6.27 -19.96
C LEU A 177 9.33 5.52 -19.02
N CYS A 178 8.58 4.54 -19.53
CA CYS A 178 7.72 3.70 -18.71
C CYS A 178 8.51 2.91 -17.66
N MET A 179 9.65 2.31 -18.01
CA MET A 179 10.52 1.64 -17.02
C MET A 179 11.01 2.60 -15.94
N LEU A 180 11.43 3.82 -16.31
CA LEU A 180 11.89 4.84 -15.34
C LEU A 180 10.75 5.27 -14.41
N ILE A 181 9.56 5.56 -14.94
CA ILE A 181 8.37 5.94 -14.16
C ILE A 181 7.93 4.81 -13.21
N VAL A 182 8.03 3.55 -13.60
CA VAL A 182 7.71 2.38 -12.76
C VAL A 182 8.78 2.11 -11.71
N ALA A 183 10.06 2.34 -12.02
CA ALA A 183 11.17 2.18 -11.09
C ALA A 183 11.26 3.33 -10.06
N MET A 184 10.79 4.54 -10.40
CA MET A 184 10.92 5.72 -9.55
C MET A 184 10.29 5.53 -8.14
N PRO A 185 9.08 4.96 -7.96
CA PRO A 185 8.55 4.67 -6.63
C PRO A 185 9.36 3.60 -5.86
N LEU A 186 10.00 2.64 -6.54
CA LEU A 186 10.85 1.63 -5.89
C LEU A 186 12.17 2.22 -5.36
N LEU A 187 12.68 3.28 -6.02
CA LEU A 187 13.91 3.97 -5.62
C LEU A 187 13.68 5.12 -4.62
N THR A 188 12.47 5.68 -4.57
CA THR A 188 12.16 6.88 -3.77
C THR A 188 11.32 6.61 -2.51
N ALA A 189 10.65 5.47 -2.39
CA ALA A 189 9.81 5.14 -1.23
C ALA A 189 10.40 4.03 -0.36
N ASP A 190 10.48 4.30 0.95
CA ASP A 190 11.09 3.39 1.93
C ASP A 190 10.46 1.98 1.98
N PRO A 191 11.22 0.96 2.43
CA PRO A 191 10.75 -0.42 2.61
C PRO A 191 9.41 -0.54 3.38
N SER A 192 9.17 0.37 4.32
CA SER A 192 8.01 0.42 5.22
C SER A 192 6.71 1.00 4.61
N ASN A 193 6.78 1.75 3.50
CA ASN A 193 5.62 2.51 2.98
C ASN A 193 4.63 1.70 2.12
N PHE A 194 4.92 0.41 1.87
CA PHE A 194 4.12 -0.45 1.01
C PHE A 194 3.48 -1.58 1.82
N LYS A 195 2.34 -2.09 1.35
CA LYS A 195 1.72 -3.28 1.95
C LYS A 195 2.60 -4.50 1.70
N THR A 196 2.98 -5.17 2.79
CA THR A 196 3.63 -6.49 2.78
C THR A 196 2.57 -7.59 2.66
N GLY A 197 2.95 -8.71 2.02
CA GLY A 197 2.06 -9.83 1.72
C GLY A 197 1.29 -9.71 0.40
N THR A 198 0.83 -10.84 -0.13
CA THR A 198 -0.04 -10.91 -1.31
C THR A 198 -1.52 -10.70 -0.93
N PRO A 199 -2.31 -9.99 -1.75
CA PRO A 199 -3.75 -9.88 -1.53
C PRO A 199 -4.46 -11.22 -1.70
N ASN A 200 -5.58 -11.38 -0.99
CA ASN A 200 -6.38 -12.63 -0.98
C ASN A 200 -6.79 -13.12 -2.38
N TYR A 201 -7.01 -12.22 -3.35
CA TYR A 201 -7.34 -12.61 -4.72
C TYR A 201 -6.15 -13.22 -5.47
N LEU A 202 -4.93 -12.72 -5.25
CA LEU A 202 -3.74 -13.31 -5.85
C LEU A 202 -3.48 -14.69 -5.26
N LYS A 203 -3.71 -14.87 -3.96
CA LYS A 203 -3.59 -16.19 -3.32
C LYS A 203 -4.55 -17.20 -3.95
N ALA A 204 -5.81 -16.84 -4.17
CA ALA A 204 -6.76 -17.70 -4.85
C ALA A 204 -6.33 -18.05 -6.29
N ILE A 205 -5.78 -17.10 -7.05
CA ILE A 205 -5.29 -17.35 -8.42
C ILE A 205 -4.04 -18.24 -8.42
N VAL A 206 -3.12 -18.06 -7.47
CA VAL A 206 -1.92 -18.91 -7.33
C VAL A 206 -2.29 -20.32 -6.86
N ASP A 207 -3.17 -20.46 -5.87
CA ASP A 207 -3.68 -21.77 -5.42
C ASP A 207 -4.41 -22.51 -6.58
N MET A 208 -5.07 -21.79 -7.50
CA MET A 208 -5.64 -22.35 -8.73
C MET A 208 -4.58 -22.68 -9.79
N ALA A 209 -3.52 -21.89 -9.92
CA ALA A 209 -2.44 -22.14 -10.87
C ALA A 209 -1.58 -23.35 -10.46
N ASP A 210 -1.29 -23.52 -9.16
CA ASP A 210 -0.62 -24.70 -8.60
C ASP A 210 -1.46 -25.98 -8.74
N PHE A 211 -2.78 -25.87 -8.86
CA PHE A 211 -3.65 -27.01 -9.19
C PHE A 211 -3.57 -27.43 -10.67
N VAL A 212 -3.26 -26.49 -11.58
CA VAL A 212 -3.21 -26.72 -13.04
C VAL A 212 -1.79 -27.02 -13.53
N SER A 213 -0.76 -26.56 -12.82
CA SER A 213 0.65 -26.77 -13.19
C SER A 213 1.22 -28.07 -12.59
N PRO A 214 1.80 -28.98 -13.40
CA PRO A 214 2.59 -30.11 -12.89
C PRO A 214 3.93 -29.70 -12.26
N VAL A 215 4.33 -28.42 -12.40
CA VAL A 215 5.59 -27.87 -11.92
C VAL A 215 5.28 -26.82 -10.84
N PRO A 216 5.83 -26.93 -9.62
CA PRO A 216 5.65 -25.91 -8.61
C PRO A 216 6.33 -24.62 -9.08
N LEU A 217 5.54 -23.58 -9.34
CA LEU A 217 6.06 -22.30 -9.82
C LEU A 217 6.75 -21.58 -8.66
N VAL A 218 8.09 -21.50 -8.74
CA VAL A 218 8.98 -20.91 -7.72
C VAL A 218 8.92 -19.37 -7.74
N TRP A 219 7.71 -18.81 -7.69
CA TRP A 219 7.43 -17.39 -7.49
C TRP A 219 6.85 -17.09 -6.09
N SER A 220 6.57 -18.14 -5.30
CA SER A 220 6.34 -18.01 -3.85
C SER A 220 7.66 -17.89 -3.10
N GLU A 221 8.43 -16.83 -3.39
CA GLU A 221 9.58 -16.52 -2.53
C GLU A 221 9.06 -16.15 -1.13
N GLN A 222 9.56 -16.90 -0.15
CA GLN A 222 9.16 -16.85 1.25
C GLN A 222 7.69 -17.19 1.52
N LYS A 223 7.52 -18.43 1.98
CA LYS A 223 6.42 -18.91 2.82
C LYS A 223 6.24 -17.95 4.00
N ASP A 224 5.46 -16.90 3.81
CA ASP A 224 5.01 -16.01 4.88
C ASP A 224 4.45 -16.90 5.99
N ALA A 225 5.05 -16.81 7.17
CA ALA A 225 4.60 -17.50 8.36
C ALA A 225 3.31 -16.83 8.87
N VAL A 226 2.24 -16.93 8.08
CA VAL A 226 0.87 -16.94 8.61
C VAL A 226 0.91 -17.93 9.75
N GLU A 227 0.78 -17.40 10.96
CA GLU A 227 1.17 -18.08 12.19
C GLU A 227 0.51 -19.46 12.28
N ALA A 228 1.22 -20.50 11.83
CA ALA A 228 0.77 -21.87 12.01
C ALA A 228 0.91 -22.17 13.50
N LYS A 229 -0.14 -21.82 14.24
CA LYS A 229 -0.25 -21.96 15.68
C LYS A 229 -0.52 -23.42 15.97
N VAL A 230 0.56 -24.19 16.11
CA VAL A 230 0.49 -25.59 16.51
C VAL A 230 -0.10 -25.64 17.91
N VAL A 231 -1.12 -26.46 18.07
CA VAL A 231 -1.70 -26.77 19.39
C VAL A 231 -0.82 -27.84 20.00
N ILE A 232 0.03 -27.44 20.95
CA ILE A 232 0.83 -28.36 21.77
C ILE A 232 0.15 -28.55 23.12
N ASN A 233 0.19 -29.76 23.66
CA ASN A 233 -0.37 -30.03 24.98
C ASN A 233 0.73 -29.88 26.03
N CYS A 234 0.45 -29.15 27.12
CA CYS A 234 1.38 -29.05 28.24
C CYS A 234 1.65 -30.43 28.88
N THR A 235 2.90 -30.74 29.18
CA THR A 235 3.33 -32.03 29.78
C THR A 235 2.71 -32.27 31.15
N THR A 236 2.56 -31.24 31.98
CA THR A 236 2.04 -31.36 33.36
C THR A 236 0.52 -31.40 33.42
N CYS A 237 -0.16 -30.47 32.73
CA CYS A 237 -1.62 -30.29 32.86
C CYS A 237 -2.44 -30.68 31.63
N LYS A 238 -1.80 -31.14 30.53
CA LYS A 238 -2.42 -31.51 29.24
C LYS A 238 -3.27 -30.41 28.57
N SER A 239 -3.24 -29.19 29.09
CA SER A 239 -3.93 -28.02 28.52
C SER A 239 -3.40 -27.70 27.11
N PRO A 240 -4.28 -27.49 26.11
CA PRO A 240 -3.88 -27.16 24.74
C PRO A 240 -3.41 -25.70 24.64
N LEU A 241 -2.15 -25.51 24.27
CA LEU A 241 -1.50 -24.21 24.10
C LEU A 241 -1.18 -23.95 22.63
N LYS A 242 -1.51 -22.75 22.14
CA LYS A 242 -1.16 -22.31 20.78
C LYS A 242 0.24 -21.69 20.78
N VAL A 243 1.18 -22.29 20.06
CA VAL A 243 2.58 -21.82 19.94
C VAL A 243 2.95 -21.72 18.46
N PRO A 244 3.74 -20.72 18.01
CA PRO A 244 4.17 -20.62 16.62
C PRO A 244 4.98 -21.84 16.17
N VAL A 245 4.76 -22.31 14.94
CA VAL A 245 5.62 -23.30 14.28
C VAL A 245 7.10 -22.94 14.43
N GLY A 246 7.91 -23.90 14.87
CA GLY A 246 9.36 -23.76 14.96
C GLY A 246 9.88 -22.98 16.18
N TYR A 247 9.03 -22.55 17.12
CA TYR A 247 9.51 -21.97 18.38
C TYR A 247 10.22 -23.04 19.24
N LYS A 248 11.55 -22.95 19.31
CA LYS A 248 12.38 -23.77 20.20
C LYS A 248 12.79 -22.93 21.40
N GLY A 249 12.32 -23.30 22.58
CA GLY A 249 12.58 -22.55 23.80
C GLY A 249 11.62 -22.88 24.94
N ASN A 250 11.79 -22.16 26.05
CA ASN A 250 11.01 -22.35 27.27
C ASN A 250 9.70 -21.56 27.21
N VAL A 251 8.58 -22.26 26.99
CA VAL A 251 7.24 -21.68 27.15
C VAL A 251 6.75 -21.85 28.59
N LYS A 252 6.09 -20.82 29.11
CA LYS A 252 5.39 -20.87 30.40
C LYS A 252 3.93 -21.25 30.15
N CYS A 253 3.45 -22.33 30.77
CA CYS A 253 2.04 -22.71 30.65
C CYS A 253 1.14 -21.65 31.34
N PRO A 254 0.08 -21.13 30.68
CA PRO A 254 -0.86 -20.22 31.32
C PRO A 254 -1.76 -20.91 32.36
N SER A 255 -1.95 -22.24 32.25
CA SER A 255 -2.85 -23.00 33.14
C SER A 255 -2.18 -23.48 34.44
N CYS A 256 -0.89 -23.82 34.42
CA CYS A 256 -0.15 -24.29 35.62
C CYS A 256 1.07 -23.44 35.99
N GLY A 257 1.45 -22.44 35.19
CA GLY A 257 2.59 -21.56 35.46
C GLY A 257 3.98 -22.19 35.28
N GLU A 258 4.05 -23.49 35.02
CA GLU A 258 5.30 -24.25 34.87
C GLU A 258 5.97 -23.99 33.51
N LYS A 259 7.31 -24.06 33.49
CA LYS A 259 8.13 -23.86 32.28
C LYS A 259 8.46 -25.21 31.67
N PHE A 260 8.23 -25.37 30.37
CA PHE A 260 8.63 -26.56 29.63
C PHE A 260 9.25 -26.19 28.28
N GLU A 261 10.16 -27.03 27.80
CA GLU A 261 10.88 -26.84 26.54
C GLU A 261 10.08 -27.47 25.39
N VAL A 262 9.94 -26.72 24.29
CA VAL A 262 9.36 -27.21 23.03
C VAL A 262 10.49 -27.51 22.06
N LYS A 263 10.49 -28.74 21.52
CA LYS A 263 11.54 -29.28 20.62
C LYS A 263 11.20 -29.10 19.14
#